data_AF-A0A7S1RGY3-F1
#
_entry.id   AF-A0A7S1RGY3-F1
#
_cell.length_a   1.000
_cell.length_b   1.000
_cell.length_c   1.000
_cell.angle_alpha   90.00
_cell.angle_beta   90.00
_cell.angle_gamma   90.00
#
_symmetry.space_group_name_H-M   'P 1'
#
loop_
_entity.id
_entity.type
_entity.pdbx_description
1 polymer ?
#
loop_
_entity_poly.entity_id
_entity_poly.type
_entity_poly.pdbx_seq_one_letter_code
_entity_poly.pdbx_strand_id
1 'polypeptide(L)'
;GGSLTRPSRRKAPAAAAPAADPASQGGQASSSSAPPPAKRTQEEPSEQMQELRRRFHEQEEQRREAESQRSSAEERLEELKLQLQEQERKRQEAESQRSSAEEKRRAAEVRLEEWQHELCEGLDGLGAEFERGGPEDRGQDGREEASAAALQGLKASAGKVQEHLESSRKWCEDEHRRYMDFSTEVATVKEMASRELRERQEASRQQLPHPRGGGGP
;
A
#
# COMPACT_ATOMS: atom_id res chain seq x y z
N GLY A 1 -35.18 4.67 21.91
CA GLY A 1 -35.12 3.37 22.59
C GLY A 1 -34.81 2.31 21.56
N GLY A 2 -33.61 1.72 21.64
CA GLY A 2 -33.14 0.69 20.72
C GLY A 2 -32.03 -0.10 21.41
N SER A 3 -32.28 -1.38 21.60
CA SER A 3 -31.64 -2.27 22.57
C SER A 3 -30.23 -2.69 22.14
N LEU A 4 -29.22 -2.44 22.97
CA LEU A 4 -27.85 -2.94 22.83
C LEU A 4 -27.70 -4.25 23.61
N THR A 5 -27.74 -5.39 22.92
CA THR A 5 -27.44 -6.71 23.50
C THR A 5 -25.97 -7.07 23.28
N ARG A 6 -25.24 -7.18 24.39
CA ARG A 6 -23.94 -7.87 24.53
C ARG A 6 -24.13 -9.39 24.48
N PRO A 7 -23.12 -10.14 24.02
CA PRO A 7 -22.52 -11.19 24.89
C PRO A 7 -20.98 -11.26 24.74
N SER A 8 -20.19 -11.28 25.81
CA SER A 8 -19.83 -12.40 26.71
C SER A 8 -18.86 -13.47 26.15
N ARG A 9 -17.61 -13.38 26.62
CA ARG A 9 -16.56 -14.40 26.89
C ARG A 9 -16.79 -15.86 26.46
N ARG A 10 -15.77 -16.46 25.84
CA ARG A 10 -15.20 -17.81 26.12
C ARG A 10 -13.70 -17.78 25.80
N LYS A 11 -12.77 -17.98 26.73
CA LYS A 11 -12.30 -19.19 27.44
C LYS A 11 -11.65 -20.23 26.50
N ALA A 12 -10.33 -20.37 26.63
CA ALA A 12 -9.45 -21.34 25.95
C ALA A 12 -9.76 -22.81 26.33
N PRO A 13 -9.19 -23.77 25.59
CA PRO A 13 -8.42 -24.83 26.23
C PRO A 13 -7.08 -25.15 25.55
N ALA A 14 -6.30 -25.96 26.27
CA ALA A 14 -4.89 -26.33 26.13
C ALA A 14 -4.61 -27.62 25.32
N ALA A 15 -3.33 -28.00 25.31
CA ALA A 15 -2.70 -29.30 24.96
C ALA A 15 -2.25 -29.44 23.48
N ALA A 16 -1.11 -30.05 23.11
CA ALA A 16 -0.19 -30.97 23.79
C ALA A 16 1.20 -30.94 23.11
N ALA A 17 2.27 -31.26 23.87
CA ALA A 17 3.56 -31.77 23.37
C ALA A 17 3.44 -33.29 23.05
N PRO A 18 4.41 -34.04 22.44
CA PRO A 18 5.82 -34.16 22.91
C PRO A 18 6.93 -34.57 21.88
N ALA A 19 8.17 -34.70 22.40
CA ALA A 19 9.25 -35.67 22.05
C ALA A 19 10.09 -35.46 20.76
N ALA A 20 11.39 -35.77 20.64
CA ALA A 20 12.46 -36.27 21.53
C ALA A 20 13.85 -36.11 20.85
N ASP A 21 14.91 -36.33 21.64
CA ASP A 21 16.38 -36.30 21.43
C ASP A 21 17.00 -36.72 20.07
N PRO A 22 18.29 -36.36 19.86
CA PRO A 22 19.27 -37.43 19.67
C PRO A 22 20.43 -37.39 20.67
N ALA A 23 20.50 -38.43 21.50
CA ALA A 23 21.68 -38.81 22.26
C ALA A 23 22.73 -39.43 21.33
N SER A 24 23.93 -38.89 21.38
CA SER A 24 25.12 -39.38 20.70
C SER A 24 26.07 -40.02 21.71
N GLN A 25 26.79 -41.04 21.24
CA GLN A 25 27.99 -41.66 21.81
C GLN A 25 27.85 -42.81 22.82
N GLY A 26 28.61 -43.87 22.53
CA GLY A 26 29.25 -44.70 23.55
C GLY A 26 28.93 -46.18 23.47
N GLY A 27 29.62 -46.93 22.60
CA GLY A 27 29.59 -48.39 22.58
C GLY A 27 30.94 -48.96 22.17
N GLN A 28 31.58 -49.65 23.10
CA GLN A 28 32.96 -50.13 23.05
C GLN A 28 33.20 -51.36 22.15
N ALA A 29 34.49 -51.57 21.91
CA ALA A 29 35.20 -52.69 21.29
C ALA A 29 34.61 -54.10 21.44
N SER A 30 34.85 -54.92 20.40
CA SER A 30 35.41 -56.26 20.57
C SER A 30 36.09 -56.76 19.29
N SER A 31 37.28 -57.31 19.50
CA SER A 31 38.16 -58.04 18.60
C SER A 31 37.52 -59.30 17.98
N SER A 32 37.94 -59.68 16.77
CA SER A 32 38.61 -60.97 16.52
C SER A 32 38.74 -61.29 15.02
N SER A 33 39.93 -61.80 14.66
CA SER A 33 40.25 -62.73 13.56
C SER A 33 40.16 -62.29 12.09
N ALA A 34 41.34 -62.09 11.49
CA ALA A 34 41.67 -62.58 10.14
C ALA A 34 41.74 -64.14 10.15
N PRO A 35 41.89 -64.90 9.02
CA PRO A 35 42.23 -64.59 7.60
C PRO A 35 41.25 -65.33 6.62
N PRO A 36 41.49 -65.60 5.29
CA PRO A 36 42.60 -65.33 4.36
C PRO A 36 42.18 -64.67 3.02
N PRO A 37 43.13 -64.37 2.08
CA PRO A 37 42.83 -63.63 0.86
C PRO A 37 42.32 -64.58 -0.25
N ALA A 38 41.03 -64.50 -0.55
CA ALA A 38 40.47 -65.12 -1.74
C ALA A 38 40.56 -64.14 -2.91
N LYS A 39 41.34 -64.53 -3.92
CA LYS A 39 41.44 -63.91 -5.24
C LYS A 39 40.04 -63.68 -5.79
N ARG A 40 39.55 -62.44 -5.71
CA ARG A 40 38.27 -62.07 -6.30
C ARG A 40 38.56 -61.67 -7.74
N THR A 41 38.14 -62.56 -8.63
CA THR A 41 37.97 -62.37 -10.06
C THR A 41 37.58 -60.93 -10.36
N GLN A 42 38.39 -60.23 -11.17
CA GLN A 42 37.93 -59.07 -11.92
C GLN A 42 36.84 -59.59 -12.86
N GLU A 43 35.60 -59.68 -12.36
CA GLU A 43 34.44 -59.70 -13.25
C GLU A 43 34.36 -58.29 -13.82
N GLU A 44 34.79 -58.16 -15.09
CA GLU A 44 34.44 -57.00 -15.88
C GLU A 44 32.92 -56.81 -15.75
N PRO A 45 32.45 -55.63 -15.33
CA PRO A 45 31.04 -55.37 -15.29
C PRO A 45 30.53 -55.45 -16.74
N SER A 46 29.78 -56.51 -17.04
CA SER A 46 29.11 -56.70 -18.33
C SER A 46 28.48 -55.38 -18.76
N GLU A 47 28.68 -54.95 -20.01
CA GLU A 47 28.26 -53.64 -20.54
C GLU A 47 26.79 -53.31 -20.22
N GLN A 48 25.92 -54.33 -20.15
CA GLN A 48 24.52 -54.20 -19.71
C GLN A 48 24.34 -53.59 -18.31
N MET A 49 25.19 -53.95 -17.35
CA MET A 49 25.09 -53.45 -15.98
C MET A 49 25.59 -52.00 -15.87
N GLN A 50 26.56 -51.60 -16.70
CA GLN A 50 26.97 -50.19 -16.82
C GLN A 50 25.87 -49.35 -17.47
N GLU A 51 25.21 -49.85 -18.51
CA GLU A 51 24.13 -49.12 -19.18
C GLU A 51 22.90 -48.95 -18.29
N LEU A 52 22.52 -49.97 -17.51
CA LEU A 52 21.46 -49.88 -16.50
C LEU A 52 21.77 -48.84 -15.41
N ARG A 53 23.02 -48.80 -14.93
CA ARG A 53 23.45 -47.77 -13.95
C ARG A 53 23.38 -46.38 -14.56
N ARG A 54 23.77 -46.22 -15.83
CA ARG A 54 23.72 -44.92 -16.53
C ARG A 54 22.27 -44.44 -16.68
N ARG A 55 21.34 -45.31 -17.10
CA ARG A 55 19.91 -44.97 -17.21
C ARG A 55 19.28 -44.63 -15.88
N PHE A 56 19.66 -45.34 -14.80
CA PHE A 56 19.18 -45.01 -13.45
C PHE A 56 19.68 -43.63 -13.00
N HIS A 57 20.94 -43.29 -13.30
CA HIS A 57 21.49 -41.98 -12.96
C HIS A 57 20.85 -40.84 -13.77
N GLU A 58 20.64 -41.04 -15.08
CA GLU A 58 19.90 -40.10 -15.94
C GLU A 58 18.46 -39.89 -15.44
N GLN A 59 17.78 -40.95 -15.01
CA GLN A 59 16.44 -40.87 -14.43
C GLN A 59 16.42 -40.13 -13.08
N GLU A 60 17.44 -40.34 -12.23
CA GLU A 60 17.56 -39.66 -10.95
C GLU A 60 17.84 -38.16 -11.14
N GLU A 61 18.70 -37.79 -12.10
CA GLU A 61 18.94 -36.38 -12.44
C GLU A 61 17.68 -35.70 -13.00
N GLN A 62 16.97 -36.34 -13.93
CA GLN A 62 15.69 -35.80 -14.44
C GLN A 62 14.68 -35.59 -13.32
N ARG A 63 14.62 -36.50 -12.34
CA ARG A 63 13.74 -36.35 -11.19
C ARG A 63 14.17 -35.19 -10.29
N ARG A 64 15.47 -35.02 -10.02
CA ARG A 64 16.00 -33.88 -9.25
C ARG A 64 15.76 -32.54 -9.95
N GLU A 65 15.94 -32.49 -11.27
CA GLU A 65 15.63 -31.30 -12.07
C GLU A 65 14.14 -30.97 -12.03
N ALA A 66 13.26 -31.97 -12.17
CA ALA A 66 11.82 -31.78 -12.08
C ALA A 66 11.38 -31.32 -10.68
N GLU A 67 11.97 -31.86 -9.61
CA GLU A 67 11.72 -31.43 -8.23
C GLU A 67 12.21 -30.00 -7.99
N SER A 68 13.39 -29.63 -8.51
CA SER A 68 13.92 -28.26 -8.45
C SER A 68 13.03 -27.26 -9.20
N GLN A 69 12.58 -27.61 -10.41
CA GLN A 69 11.67 -26.76 -11.19
C GLN A 69 10.32 -26.59 -10.49
N ARG A 70 9.79 -27.65 -9.86
CA ARG A 70 8.56 -27.55 -9.05
C ARG A 70 8.73 -26.63 -7.85
N SER A 71 9.80 -26.81 -7.08
CA SER A 71 10.11 -25.94 -5.93
C SER A 71 10.21 -24.47 -6.36
N SER A 72 10.93 -24.18 -7.44
CA SER A 72 11.06 -22.82 -7.97
C SER A 72 9.73 -22.25 -8.46
N ALA A 73 8.88 -23.07 -9.09
CA ALA A 73 7.55 -22.64 -9.51
C ALA A 73 6.63 -22.35 -8.31
N GLU A 74 6.70 -23.16 -7.26
CA GLU A 74 5.94 -22.98 -6.02
C GLU A 74 6.34 -21.68 -5.30
N GLU A 75 7.64 -21.41 -5.16
CA GLU A 75 8.17 -20.17 -4.59
C GLU A 75 7.67 -18.92 -5.35
N ARG A 76 7.72 -18.95 -6.69
CA ARG A 76 7.19 -17.85 -7.52
C ARG A 76 5.68 -17.67 -7.36
N LEU A 77 4.94 -18.76 -7.17
CA LEU A 77 3.50 -18.72 -6.97
C LEU A 77 3.16 -18.10 -5.60
N GLU A 78 3.94 -18.41 -4.56
CA GLU A 78 3.81 -17.77 -3.26
C GLU A 78 4.16 -16.29 -3.31
N GLU A 79 5.24 -15.91 -4.00
CA GLU A 79 5.61 -14.51 -4.18
C GLU A 79 4.50 -13.73 -4.90
N LEU A 80 3.94 -14.28 -5.98
CA LEU A 80 2.82 -13.67 -6.69
C LEU A 80 1.56 -13.54 -5.82
N LYS A 81 1.26 -14.52 -4.97
CA LYS A 81 0.15 -14.43 -4.01
C LYS A 81 0.36 -13.29 -3.02
N LEU A 82 1.58 -13.15 -2.49
CA LEU A 82 1.91 -12.07 -1.56
C LEU A 82 1.79 -10.70 -2.24
N GLN A 83 2.30 -10.57 -3.47
CA GLN A 83 2.16 -9.33 -4.25
C GLN A 83 0.70 -8.97 -4.54
N LEU A 84 -0.14 -9.97 -4.89
CA LEU A 84 -1.56 -9.76 -5.11
C LEU A 84 -2.27 -9.28 -3.83
N GLN A 85 -1.97 -9.90 -2.70
CA GLN A 85 -2.53 -9.52 -1.40
C GLN A 85 -2.11 -8.09 -1.00
N GLU A 86 -0.85 -7.71 -1.24
CA GLU A 86 -0.38 -6.35 -0.99
C GLU A 86 -1.08 -5.33 -1.91
N GLN A 87 -1.28 -5.68 -3.18
CA GLN A 87 -1.99 -4.82 -4.14
C GLN A 87 -3.46 -4.62 -3.74
N GLU A 88 -4.14 -5.69 -3.31
CA GLU A 88 -5.51 -5.59 -2.80
C GLU A 88 -5.59 -4.70 -1.56
N ARG A 89 -4.64 -4.82 -0.63
CA ARG A 89 -4.58 -3.96 0.56
C ARG A 89 -4.41 -2.48 0.16
N LYS A 90 -3.47 -2.18 -0.73
CA LYS A 90 -3.26 -0.81 -1.26
C LYS A 90 -4.50 -0.26 -1.94
N ARG A 91 -5.23 -1.10 -2.68
CA ARG A 91 -6.49 -0.71 -3.33
C ARG A 91 -7.57 -0.37 -2.30
N GLN A 92 -7.73 -1.19 -1.26
CA GLN A 92 -8.70 -0.92 -0.19
C GLN A 92 -8.36 0.35 0.60
N GLU A 93 -7.08 0.58 0.89
CA GLU A 93 -6.62 1.83 1.53
C GLU A 93 -6.95 3.06 0.67
N ALA A 94 -6.67 2.99 -0.64
CA ALA A 94 -6.99 4.08 -1.56
C ALA A 94 -8.50 4.34 -1.69
N GLU A 95 -9.32 3.28 -1.72
CA GLU A 95 -10.78 3.38 -1.78
C GLU A 95 -11.35 4.00 -0.49
N SER A 96 -10.85 3.60 0.67
CA SER A 96 -11.20 4.20 1.97
C SER A 96 -10.86 5.69 2.03
N GLN A 97 -9.65 6.07 1.59
CA GLN A 97 -9.23 7.46 1.53
C GLN A 97 -10.12 8.28 0.59
N ARG A 98 -10.46 7.73 -0.59
CA ARG A 98 -11.36 8.37 -1.54
C ARG A 98 -12.75 8.58 -0.95
N SER A 99 -13.33 7.56 -0.32
CA SER A 99 -14.64 7.66 0.34
C SER A 99 -14.63 8.75 1.42
N SER A 100 -13.58 8.80 2.25
CA SER A 100 -13.45 9.83 3.29
C SER A 100 -13.31 11.24 2.70
N ALA A 101 -12.58 11.39 1.60
CA ALA A 101 -12.45 12.67 0.90
C ALA A 101 -13.80 13.11 0.29
N GLU A 102 -14.54 12.19 -0.32
CA GLU A 102 -15.87 12.47 -0.87
C GLU A 102 -16.87 12.87 0.22
N GLU A 103 -16.85 12.21 1.38
CA GLU A 103 -17.70 12.58 2.53
C GLU A 103 -17.38 13.99 3.05
N LYS A 104 -16.08 14.30 3.24
CA LYS A 104 -15.65 15.64 3.66
C LYS A 104 -16.05 16.71 2.66
N ARG A 105 -15.97 16.41 1.35
CA ARG A 105 -16.38 17.33 0.29
C ARG A 105 -17.87 17.63 0.38
N ARG A 106 -18.72 16.60 0.51
CA ARG A 106 -20.18 16.77 0.67
C ARG A 106 -20.53 17.57 1.92
N ALA A 107 -19.86 17.29 3.04
CA ALA A 107 -20.09 18.05 4.27
C ALA A 107 -19.71 19.53 4.13
N ALA A 108 -18.66 19.83 3.37
CA ALA A 108 -18.27 21.21 3.06
C ALA A 108 -19.26 21.89 2.11
N GLU A 109 -19.76 21.18 1.09
CA GLU A 109 -20.80 21.67 0.18
C GLU A 109 -22.08 22.06 0.94
N VAL A 110 -22.58 21.19 1.83
CA VAL A 110 -23.77 21.48 2.66
C VAL A 110 -23.57 22.71 3.55
N ARG A 111 -22.43 22.81 4.25
CA ARG A 111 -22.15 23.97 5.11
C ARG A 111 -22.08 25.27 4.32
N LEU A 112 -21.55 25.22 3.10
CA LEU A 112 -21.48 26.39 2.23
C LEU A 112 -22.87 26.85 1.81
N GLU A 113 -23.76 25.92 1.47
CA GLU A 113 -25.16 26.22 1.14
C GLU A 113 -25.91 26.82 2.34
N GLU A 114 -25.76 26.24 3.53
CA GLU A 114 -26.34 26.77 4.78
C GLU A 114 -25.89 28.21 5.04
N TRP A 115 -24.59 28.49 4.92
CA TRP A 115 -24.04 29.83 5.10
C TRP A 115 -24.48 30.82 4.04
N GLN A 116 -24.58 30.37 2.79
CA GLN A 116 -25.09 31.21 1.70
C GLN A 116 -26.55 31.61 1.97
N HIS A 117 -27.35 30.67 2.46
CA HIS A 117 -28.72 30.93 2.85
C HIS A 117 -28.81 31.93 4.01
N GLU A 118 -28.04 31.74 5.09
CA GLU A 118 -27.97 32.68 6.23
C GLU A 118 -27.58 34.11 5.78
N LEU A 119 -26.66 34.23 4.82
CA LEU A 119 -26.26 35.52 4.27
C LEU A 119 -27.39 36.17 3.47
N CYS A 120 -28.08 35.41 2.62
CA CYS A 120 -29.23 35.89 1.87
C CYS A 120 -30.35 36.36 2.80
N GLU A 121 -30.72 35.56 3.81
CA GLU A 121 -31.72 35.95 4.80
C GLU A 121 -31.31 37.21 5.58
N GLY A 122 -30.03 37.33 5.94
CA GLY A 122 -29.50 38.53 6.58
C GLY A 122 -29.62 39.77 5.69
N LEU A 123 -29.30 39.65 4.40
CA LEU A 123 -29.42 40.74 3.43
C LEU A 123 -30.88 41.13 3.17
N ASP A 124 -31.77 40.15 3.03
CA ASP A 124 -33.21 40.37 2.84
C ASP A 124 -33.84 41.04 4.07
N GLY A 125 -33.45 40.61 5.28
CA GLY A 125 -33.85 41.23 6.54
C GLY A 125 -33.42 42.70 6.62
N LEU A 126 -32.19 43.01 6.23
CA LEU A 126 -31.69 44.38 6.12
C LEU A 126 -32.46 45.20 5.08
N GLY A 127 -32.74 44.63 3.91
CA GLY A 127 -33.57 45.27 2.88
C GLY A 127 -34.95 45.63 3.43
N ALA A 128 -35.61 44.68 4.09
CA ALA A 128 -36.92 44.87 4.70
C ALA A 128 -36.89 45.92 5.84
N GLU A 129 -35.85 45.96 6.68
CA GLU A 129 -35.71 46.99 7.72
C GLU A 129 -35.46 48.38 7.14
N PHE A 130 -34.70 48.47 6.05
CA PHE A 130 -34.45 49.72 5.34
C PHE A 130 -35.72 50.27 4.69
N GLU A 131 -36.51 49.39 4.06
CA GLU A 131 -37.81 49.73 3.46
C GLU A 131 -38.88 50.05 4.53
N ARG A 132 -38.89 49.32 5.65
CA ARG A 132 -39.81 49.56 6.77
C ARG A 132 -39.44 50.80 7.59
N GLY A 133 -38.20 51.27 7.46
CA GLY A 133 -37.76 52.61 7.81
C GLY A 133 -38.28 53.69 6.86
N GLY A 134 -39.42 53.54 6.17
CA GLY A 134 -40.09 54.69 5.57
C GLY A 134 -40.33 55.80 6.61
N PRO A 135 -40.30 57.09 6.23
CA PRO A 135 -40.30 58.23 7.15
C PRO A 135 -41.57 58.41 8.00
N GLU A 136 -42.49 57.45 8.06
CA GLU A 136 -43.86 57.69 8.55
C GLU A 136 -44.17 57.30 10.00
N ASP A 137 -43.40 56.47 10.74
CA ASP A 137 -43.96 55.97 12.02
C ASP A 137 -43.00 55.54 13.16
N ARG A 138 -41.74 55.98 13.19
CA ARG A 138 -40.87 55.79 14.38
C ARG A 138 -40.20 57.10 14.76
N GLY A 139 -40.24 57.44 16.05
CA GLY A 139 -39.40 58.52 16.60
C GLY A 139 -37.94 58.30 16.21
N GLN A 140 -37.24 59.40 15.93
CA GLN A 140 -35.88 59.44 15.37
C GLN A 140 -34.92 58.45 16.06
N ASP A 141 -34.97 58.39 17.40
CA ASP A 141 -34.07 57.58 18.22
C ASP A 141 -34.26 56.06 18.05
N GLY A 142 -35.51 55.57 17.98
CA GLY A 142 -35.80 54.13 17.85
C GLY A 142 -35.57 53.55 16.46
N ARG A 143 -35.42 54.43 15.45
CA ARG A 143 -35.05 54.05 14.08
C ARG A 143 -33.53 53.96 13.92
N GLU A 144 -32.80 54.86 14.58
CA GLU A 144 -31.33 54.84 14.60
C GLU A 144 -30.79 53.61 15.34
N GLU A 145 -31.36 53.21 16.49
CA GLU A 145 -30.91 52.01 17.22
C GLU A 145 -31.13 50.71 16.43
N ALA A 146 -32.29 50.53 15.79
CA ALA A 146 -32.57 49.35 14.98
C ALA A 146 -31.63 49.28 13.75
N SER A 147 -31.44 50.39 13.05
CA SER A 147 -30.50 50.47 11.93
C SER A 147 -29.06 50.20 12.35
N ALA A 148 -28.64 50.66 13.54
CA ALA A 148 -27.31 50.42 14.07
C ALA A 148 -27.09 48.93 14.40
N ALA A 149 -28.07 48.27 15.02
CA ALA A 149 -28.02 46.84 15.31
C ALA A 149 -27.95 45.98 14.02
N ALA A 150 -28.74 46.33 13.01
CA ALA A 150 -28.74 45.65 11.71
C ALA A 150 -27.40 45.81 10.96
N LEU A 151 -26.84 47.03 10.92
CA LEU A 151 -25.53 47.30 10.34
C LEU A 151 -24.41 46.56 11.09
N GLN A 152 -24.53 46.42 12.41
CA GLN A 152 -23.57 45.65 13.20
C GLN A 152 -23.65 44.15 12.89
N GLY A 153 -24.86 43.61 12.74
CA GLY A 153 -25.09 42.23 12.27
C GLY A 153 -24.49 41.98 10.89
N LEU A 154 -24.70 42.91 9.94
CA LEU A 154 -24.11 42.82 8.60
C LEU A 154 -22.59 42.83 8.64
N LYS A 155 -21.99 43.74 9.41
CA LYS A 155 -20.53 43.82 9.56
C LYS A 155 -19.96 42.53 10.15
N ALA A 156 -20.65 41.93 11.11
CA ALA A 156 -20.23 40.64 11.67
C ALA A 156 -20.29 39.51 10.63
N SER A 157 -21.38 39.42 9.86
CA SER A 157 -21.52 38.41 8.80
C SER A 157 -20.52 38.63 7.66
N ALA A 158 -20.32 39.88 7.23
CA ALA A 158 -19.32 40.24 6.22
C ALA A 158 -17.89 39.93 6.70
N GLY A 159 -17.58 40.18 7.99
CA GLY A 159 -16.32 39.80 8.60
C GLY A 159 -16.08 38.29 8.55
N LYS A 160 -17.08 37.48 8.89
CA LYS A 160 -17.01 36.01 8.77
C LYS A 160 -16.77 35.54 7.33
N VAL A 161 -17.43 36.17 6.35
CA VAL A 161 -17.21 35.87 4.92
C VAL A 161 -15.77 36.18 4.53
N GLN A 162 -15.25 37.34 4.94
CA GLN A 162 -13.86 37.71 4.66
C GLN A 162 -12.87 36.73 5.29
N GLU A 163 -13.04 36.37 6.57
CA GLU A 163 -12.21 35.37 7.25
C GLU A 163 -12.25 34.01 6.54
N HIS A 164 -13.42 33.58 6.06
CA HIS A 164 -13.56 32.34 5.31
C HIS A 164 -12.86 32.42 3.95
N LEU A 165 -13.00 33.53 3.22
CA LEU A 165 -12.34 33.74 1.94
C LEU A 165 -10.82 33.74 2.11
N GLU A 166 -10.30 34.39 3.15
CA GLU A 166 -8.87 34.38 3.47
C GLU A 166 -8.38 32.98 3.85
N SER A 167 -9.14 32.26 4.69
CA SER A 167 -8.86 30.86 5.05
C SER A 167 -8.85 29.94 3.82
N SER A 168 -9.85 30.09 2.93
CA SER A 168 -9.97 29.30 1.70
C SER A 168 -8.85 29.59 0.71
N ARG A 169 -8.50 30.88 0.57
CA ARG A 169 -7.36 31.31 -0.23
C ARG A 169 -6.08 30.68 0.30
N LYS A 170 -5.83 30.77 1.60
CA LYS A 170 -4.64 30.17 2.23
C LYS A 170 -4.60 28.65 2.03
N TRP A 171 -5.73 27.96 2.22
CA TRP A 171 -5.84 26.54 1.96
C TRP A 171 -5.51 26.20 0.49
N CYS A 172 -6.04 26.97 -0.46
CA CYS A 172 -5.74 26.78 -1.89
C CYS A 172 -4.26 27.02 -2.21
N GLU A 173 -3.65 28.05 -1.63
CA GLU A 173 -2.22 28.35 -1.81
C GLU A 173 -1.34 27.25 -1.21
N ASP A 174 -1.70 26.72 -0.04
CA ASP A 174 -0.99 25.61 0.62
C ASP A 174 -1.14 24.31 -0.19
N GLU A 175 -2.33 24.01 -0.68
CA GLU A 175 -2.60 22.80 -1.47
C GLU A 175 -1.91 22.87 -2.83
N HIS A 176 -1.91 24.04 -3.47
CA HIS A 176 -1.15 24.26 -4.70
C HIS A 176 0.35 24.05 -4.47
N ARG A 177 0.91 24.53 -3.36
CA ARG A 177 2.32 24.30 -3.01
C ARG A 177 2.62 22.81 -2.85
N ARG A 178 1.80 22.07 -2.12
CA ARG A 178 1.95 20.61 -1.97
C ARG A 178 1.91 19.88 -3.30
N TYR A 179 0.99 20.28 -4.19
CA TYR A 179 0.90 19.69 -5.52
C TYR A 179 2.18 19.94 -6.33
N MET A 180 2.72 21.16 -6.28
CA MET A 180 3.97 21.49 -6.95
C MET A 180 5.13 20.67 -6.38
N ASP A 181 5.27 20.58 -5.05
CA ASP A 181 6.29 19.76 -4.39
C ASP A 181 6.19 18.29 -4.84
N PHE A 182 4.99 17.70 -4.75
CA PHE A 182 4.74 16.33 -5.19
C PHE A 182 5.07 16.12 -6.68
N SER A 183 4.73 17.07 -7.54
CA SER A 183 5.04 16.97 -8.98
C SER A 183 6.55 16.94 -9.23
N THR A 184 7.33 17.69 -8.45
CA THR A 184 8.80 17.70 -8.54
C THR A 184 9.41 16.40 -8.01
N GLU A 185 8.87 15.83 -6.92
CA GLU A 185 9.30 14.53 -6.40
C GLU A 185 9.04 13.42 -7.42
N VAL A 186 7.84 13.38 -8.01
CA VAL A 186 7.50 12.40 -9.05
C VAL A 186 8.40 12.54 -10.28
N ALA A 187 8.69 13.78 -10.72
CA ALA A 187 9.62 14.02 -11.82
C ALA A 187 11.03 13.49 -11.49
N THR A 188 11.51 13.76 -10.27
CA THR A 188 12.83 13.32 -9.78
C THR A 188 12.92 11.80 -9.72
N VAL A 189 11.92 11.13 -9.15
CA VAL A 189 11.88 9.66 -9.07
C VAL A 189 11.87 9.05 -10.47
N LYS A 190 11.09 9.61 -11.42
CA LYS A 190 11.08 9.15 -12.80
C LYS A 190 12.44 9.33 -13.48
N GLU A 191 13.12 10.45 -13.27
CA GLU A 191 14.46 10.68 -13.81
C GLU A 191 15.45 9.66 -13.25
N MET A 192 15.47 9.46 -11.93
CA MET A 192 16.34 8.49 -11.26
C MET A 192 16.09 7.07 -11.77
N ALA A 193 14.83 6.63 -11.84
CA ALA A 193 14.49 5.30 -12.35
C ALA A 193 14.90 5.14 -13.82
N SER A 194 14.72 6.18 -14.63
CA SER A 194 15.12 6.18 -16.05
C SER A 194 16.64 6.15 -16.22
N ARG A 195 17.38 6.81 -15.33
CA ARG A 195 18.84 6.79 -15.31
C ARG A 195 19.36 5.42 -14.88
N GLU A 196 18.84 4.88 -13.78
CA GLU A 196 19.21 3.54 -13.29
C GLU A 196 18.92 2.47 -14.35
N LEU A 197 17.78 2.55 -15.04
CA LEU A 197 17.46 1.63 -16.13
C LEU A 197 18.48 1.72 -17.27
N ARG A 198 18.88 2.93 -17.67
CA ARG A 198 19.92 3.13 -18.71
C ARG A 198 21.27 2.57 -18.26
N GLU A 199 21.69 2.85 -17.02
CA GLU A 199 22.93 2.33 -16.45
C GLU A 199 22.94 0.80 -16.43
N ARG A 200 21.81 0.16 -16.07
CA ARG A 200 21.65 -1.31 -16.13
C ARG A 200 21.72 -1.86 -17.55
N GLN A 201 21.09 -1.19 -18.52
CA GLN A 201 21.16 -1.58 -19.93
C GLN A 201 22.58 -1.45 -20.50
N GLU A 202 23.29 -0.38 -20.16
CA GLU A 202 24.68 -0.16 -20.56
C GLU A 202 25.62 -1.20 -19.92
N ALA A 203 25.46 -1.50 -18.63
CA ALA A 203 26.22 -2.54 -17.96
C ALA A 203 25.97 -3.92 -18.58
N SER A 204 24.71 -4.24 -18.90
CA SER A 204 24.36 -5.50 -19.58
C SER A 204 25.01 -5.61 -20.97
N ARG A 205 25.06 -4.51 -21.73
CA ARG A 205 25.75 -4.48 -23.05
C ARG A 205 27.26 -4.70 -22.93
N GLN A 206 27.90 -4.21 -21.87
CA GLN A 206 29.34 -4.37 -21.65
C GLN A 206 29.73 -5.78 -21.17
N GLN A 207 28.79 -6.53 -20.56
CA GLN A 207 29.03 -7.91 -20.11
C GLN A 207 28.85 -8.96 -21.22
N LEU A 208 28.27 -8.60 -22.37
CA LEU A 208 28.27 -9.46 -23.55
C LEU A 208 29.67 -9.39 -24.18
N PRO A 209 30.47 -10.48 -24.16
CA PRO A 209 31.74 -10.48 -24.86
C PRO A 209 31.45 -10.20 -26.34
N HIS A 210 32.18 -9.24 -26.91
CA HIS A 210 32.17 -9.01 -28.35
C HIS A 210 32.26 -10.38 -29.03
N PRO A 211 31.30 -10.79 -29.88
CA PRO A 211 31.52 -11.93 -30.73
C PRO A 211 32.74 -11.56 -31.56
N ARG A 212 33.91 -12.12 -31.18
CA ARG A 212 35.10 -12.10 -32.01
C ARG A 212 34.61 -12.48 -33.38
N GLY A 213 34.87 -11.62 -34.36
CA GLY A 213 34.67 -11.91 -35.77
C GLY A 213 35.36 -13.24 -36.08
N GLY A 214 34.60 -14.31 -35.95
CA GLY A 214 34.88 -15.62 -36.49
C GLY A 214 34.35 -15.58 -37.91
N GLY A 215 35.17 -15.07 -38.80
CA GLY A 215 34.85 -14.90 -40.20
C GLY A 215 36.11 -14.56 -40.99
N GLY A 216 37.11 -15.44 -40.92
CA GLY A 216 38.02 -15.62 -42.06
C GLY A 216 37.24 -16.18 -43.27
N PRO A 217 37.80 -16.20 -44.48
CA PRO A 217 39.22 -16.33 -44.82
C PRO A 217 39.95 -15.02 -45.19
#